data_AF-A0A0A3X6T5-F1
#
_entry.id   AF-A0A0A3X6T5-F1
#
_cell.length_a   1.000
_cell.length_b   1.000
_cell.length_c   1.000
_cell.angle_alpha   90.00
_cell.angle_beta   90.00
_cell.angle_gamma   90.00
#
_symmetry.space_group_name_H-M   'P 1'
#
loop_
_entity.id
_entity.type
_entity.pdbx_description
1 polymer ?
#
loop_
_entity_poly.entity_id
_entity_poly.type
_entity_poly.pdbx_seq_one_letter_code
_entity_poly.pdbx_strand_id
1 'polypeptide(L)' 'MQHFMKSSNKLTNGIPVEQIQNAQGLFSVLQLLEGLRAKL' A
#
# COMPACT_ATOMS: atom_id res chain seq x y z
N MET A 1 -11.08 13.40 -1.81
CA MET A 1 -10.16 12.36 -2.28
C MET A 1 -9.38 11.82 -1.09
N GLN A 2 -9.46 10.53 -0.79
CA GLN A 2 -8.64 9.92 0.27
C GLN A 2 -7.24 9.65 -0.30
N HIS A 3 -6.20 10.12 0.39
CA HIS A 3 -4.83 9.96 -0.05
C HIS A 3 -4.34 8.57 0.31
N PHE A 4 -3.97 7.74 -0.69
CA PHE A 4 -3.57 6.34 -0.51
C PHE A 4 -2.64 6.13 0.69
N MET A 5 -1.54 6.89 0.78
CA MET A 5 -0.55 6.73 1.87
C MET A 5 -1.07 7.10 3.27
N LYS A 6 -2.14 7.90 3.38
CA LYS A 6 -2.60 8.49 4.65
C LYS A 6 -3.96 7.97 5.10
N SER A 7 -4.55 7.03 4.37
CA SER A 7 -5.89 6.51 4.65
C SER A 7 -5.85 5.00 4.78
N SER A 8 -6.73 4.47 5.65
CA SER A 8 -6.87 3.02 5.79
C SER A 8 -7.25 2.41 4.45
N ASN A 9 -6.44 1.46 3.99
CA ASN A 9 -6.60 0.79 2.73
C ASN A 9 -6.94 -0.69 2.99
N LYS A 10 -8.08 -1.13 2.45
CA LYS A 10 -8.55 -2.52 2.64
C LYS A 10 -7.64 -3.55 1.97
N LEU A 11 -6.95 -3.18 0.90
CA LEU A 11 -6.08 -4.08 0.16
C LEU A 11 -4.72 -4.27 0.84
N THR A 12 -4.19 -3.24 1.50
CA THR A 12 -3.00 -3.39 2.36
C THR A 12 -3.35 -3.75 3.81
N ASN A 13 -4.63 -3.75 4.18
CA ASN A 13 -5.14 -3.99 5.53
C ASN A 13 -4.55 -3.04 6.60
N GLY A 14 -4.49 -1.75 6.29
CA GLY A 14 -3.94 -0.73 7.20
C GLY A 14 -3.69 0.61 6.51
N ILE A 15 -2.99 1.53 7.17
CA ILE A 15 -2.56 2.79 6.56
C ILE A 15 -1.17 2.58 5.93
N PRO A 16 -0.98 2.76 4.60
CA PRO A 16 0.27 2.37 3.94
C PRO A 16 1.53 3.06 4.50
N VAL A 17 1.46 4.33 4.93
CA VAL A 17 2.62 5.01 5.53
C VAL A 17 3.07 4.38 6.85
N GLU A 18 2.16 3.76 7.60
CA GLU A 18 2.49 3.07 8.85
C GLU A 18 3.10 1.69 8.59
N GLN A 19 2.88 1.12 7.40
CA GLN A 19 3.35 -0.22 7.04
C GLN A 19 4.78 -0.19 6.51
N ILE A 20 5.20 0.87 5.82
CA ILE A 20 6.54 0.98 5.22
C ILE A 20 7.68 1.23 6.23
N GLN A 21 7.42 1.08 7.52
CA GLN A 21 8.39 1.26 8.59
C GLN A 21 9.47 0.17 8.63
N ASN A 22 9.29 -0.90 7.84
CA ASN A 22 10.27 -1.95 7.63
C ASN A 22 10.21 -2.49 6.19
N ALA A 23 11.22 -3.25 5.80
CA ALA A 23 11.35 -3.78 4.44
C ALA A 23 10.18 -4.69 4.04
N GLN A 24 9.64 -5.50 4.97
CA GLN A 24 8.53 -6.40 4.69
C GLN A 24 7.25 -5.61 4.35
N GLY A 25 6.96 -4.58 5.13
CA GLY A 25 5.80 -3.73 4.89
C GLY A 25 5.95 -2.85 3.65
N LEU A 26 7.17 -2.37 3.36
CA LEU A 26 7.48 -1.73 2.08
C LEU A 26 7.20 -2.66 0.90
N PHE A 27 7.71 -3.90 0.94
CA PHE A 27 7.52 -4.87 -0.13
C PHE A 27 6.04 -5.19 -0.36
N SER A 28 5.27 -5.33 0.72
CA SER A 28 3.83 -5.60 0.66
C SER A 28 3.05 -4.47 -0.04
N VAL A 29 3.37 -3.20 0.29
CA VAL A 29 2.75 -2.03 -0.35
C VAL A 29 3.14 -1.93 -1.83
N LEU A 30 4.42 -2.17 -2.16
CA LEU A 30 4.89 -2.13 -3.56
C LEU A 30 4.25 -3.23 -4.41
N GLN A 31 4.15 -4.45 -3.90
CA GLN A 31 3.52 -5.57 -4.62
C GLN A 31 2.06 -5.27 -4.97
N LEU A 32 1.32 -4.59 -4.08
CA LEU A 32 -0.02 -4.13 -4.38
C LEU A 32 -0.03 -3.14 -5.56
N LEU A 33 0.83 -2.12 -5.51
CA LEU A 33 0.87 -1.06 -6.53
C LEU A 33 1.24 -1.63 -7.91
N GLU A 34 2.17 -2.57 -7.95
CA GLU A 34 2.51 -3.30 -9.19
C GLU A 34 1.31 -4.10 -9.73
N GLY A 35 0.57 -4.79 -8.85
CA GLY A 35 -0.65 -5.51 -9.25
C GLY A 35 -1.77 -4.59 -9.77
N LEU A 36 -1.91 -3.39 -9.20
CA LEU A 36 -2.85 -2.38 -9.69
C LEU A 36 -2.40 -1.81 -11.04
N ARG A 37 -1.10 -1.57 -11.22
CA ARG A 37 -0.52 -1.11 -12.50
C ARG A 37 -0.76 -2.14 -13.61
N ALA A 38 -0.58 -3.43 -13.34
CA ALA A 38 -0.77 -4.48 -14.35
C ALA A 38 -2.23 -4.65 -14.81
N LYS A 39 -3.19 -4.06 -14.08
CA LYS A 39 -4.62 -4.15 -14.38
C LYS A 39 -5.15 -2.96 -15.21
N LEU A 40 -4.33 -1.92 -15.39
CA LEU A 40 -4.60 -0.74 -16.22
C LEU A 40 -3.93 -0.88 -17.59
#